data_AF-A0A662JVG2-F1
#
_entry.id   AF-A0A662JVG2-F1
#
_cell.length_a   1.000
_cell.length_b   1.000
_cell.length_c   1.000
_cell.angle_alpha   90.00
_cell.angle_beta   90.00
_cell.angle_gamma   90.00
#
_symmetry.space_group_name_H-M   'P 1'
#
loop_
_entity.id
_entity.type
_entity.pdbx_description
1 polymer ?
#
loop_
_entity_poly.entity_id
_entity_poly.type
_entity_poly.pdbx_seq_one_letter_code
_entity_poly.pdbx_strand_id
1 'polypeptide(L)'
;MPKTRIWGLNGLMLIIAITIISGSIVLSAGLARGENYLDGFAKGVSWQPVVPIKKVVFVEYDENSFLDDYAYLAAVPTSVFTDNGRLFSNPLLFYQNPLGSEFDDKKKTLNARIGINYFMEDWMSYCNGYLDQMTLINVPKNSIPHEWKAKEYTIVEGDDPYQIAS
;
A
#
# COMPACT_ATOMS: atom_id res chain seq x y z
N MET A 1 67.32 -37.15 -36.15
CA MET A 1 65.92 -37.27 -35.68
C MET A 1 65.61 -36.10 -34.74
N PRO A 2 64.67 -35.20 -35.08
CA PRO A 2 64.33 -34.08 -34.22
C PRO A 2 63.36 -34.55 -33.12
N LYS A 3 63.74 -34.38 -31.85
CA LYS A 3 62.79 -34.46 -30.73
C LYS A 3 61.98 -33.17 -30.74
N THR A 4 60.77 -33.25 -31.24
CA THR A 4 59.79 -32.16 -31.26
C THR A 4 59.53 -31.66 -29.85
N ARG A 5 59.69 -30.34 -29.67
CA ARG A 5 59.53 -29.57 -28.43
C ARG A 5 58.04 -29.48 -28.05
N ILE A 6 57.44 -30.63 -27.72
CA ILE A 6 55.99 -30.78 -27.39
C ILE A 6 55.67 -30.25 -25.98
N TRP A 7 56.67 -30.15 -25.11
CA TRP A 7 56.52 -29.74 -23.71
C TRP A 7 56.00 -28.30 -23.53
N GLY A 8 56.32 -27.37 -24.43
CA GLY A 8 55.88 -25.98 -24.33
C GLY A 8 54.40 -25.79 -24.69
N LEU A 9 53.89 -26.58 -25.64
CA LEU A 9 52.51 -26.48 -26.10
C LEU A 9 51.54 -27.02 -25.04
N ASN A 10 51.90 -28.14 -24.40
CA ASN A 10 51.08 -28.74 -23.34
C ASN A 10 51.04 -27.86 -22.08
N GLY A 11 52.15 -27.22 -21.73
CA GLY A 11 52.20 -26.26 -20.62
C GLY A 11 51.37 -25.01 -20.88
N LEU A 12 51.41 -24.48 -22.11
CA LEU A 12 50.59 -23.33 -22.50
C LEU A 12 49.10 -23.66 -22.48
N MET A 13 48.71 -24.83 -22.99
CA MET A 13 47.31 -25.29 -22.97
C MET A 13 46.79 -25.50 -21.54
N LEU A 14 47.65 -25.98 -20.63
CA LEU A 14 47.31 -26.12 -19.21
C LEU A 14 47.06 -24.76 -18.54
N ILE A 15 47.89 -23.76 -18.83
CA ILE A 15 47.74 -22.40 -18.28
C ILE A 15 46.45 -21.75 -18.80
N ILE A 16 46.13 -21.91 -20.09
CA ILE A 16 44.89 -21.42 -20.70
C ILE A 16 43.67 -22.10 -20.07
N ALA A 17 43.71 -23.42 -19.87
CA ALA A 17 42.62 -24.15 -19.21
C ALA A 17 42.42 -23.67 -17.76
N ILE A 18 43.50 -23.46 -17.01
CA ILE A 18 43.43 -22.94 -15.63
C ILE A 18 42.86 -21.52 -15.62
N THR A 19 43.26 -20.64 -16.54
CA THR A 19 42.73 -19.26 -16.60
C THR A 19 41.25 -19.20 -16.96
N ILE A 20 40.79 -20.06 -17.88
CA ILE A 20 39.36 -20.16 -18.22
C ILE A 20 38.54 -20.67 -17.02
N ILE A 21 39.01 -21.71 -16.34
CA ILE A 21 38.33 -22.27 -15.16
C ILE A 21 38.32 -21.26 -14.00
N SER A 22 39.44 -20.59 -13.76
CA SER A 22 39.57 -19.56 -12.71
C SER A 22 38.69 -18.34 -12.99
N GLY A 23 38.65 -17.89 -14.25
CA GLY A 23 37.79 -16.77 -14.67
C GLY A 23 36.30 -17.09 -14.55
N SER A 24 35.91 -18.34 -14.77
CA SER A 24 34.52 -18.81 -14.61
C SER A 24 34.03 -18.70 -13.16
N ILE A 25 34.91 -18.96 -12.19
CA ILE A 25 34.59 -18.88 -10.75
C ILE A 25 34.42 -17.42 -10.30
N VAL A 26 35.24 -16.51 -10.83
CA VAL A 26 35.17 -15.08 -10.49
C VAL A 26 33.94 -14.40 -11.11
N LEU A 27 33.55 -14.78 -12.33
CA LEU A 27 32.33 -14.29 -12.98
C LEU A 27 31.06 -14.76 -12.26
N SER A 28 31.04 -15.98 -11.72
CA SER A 28 29.91 -16.50 -10.94
C SER A 28 29.79 -15.84 -9.56
N ALA A 29 30.90 -15.44 -8.93
CA ALA A 29 30.88 -14.82 -7.60
C ALA A 29 30.53 -13.31 -7.63
N GLY A 30 30.81 -12.62 -8.74
CA GLY A 30 30.47 -11.21 -8.92
C GLY A 30 29.05 -10.94 -9.45
N LEU A 31 28.43 -11.93 -10.12
CA LEU A 31 27.08 -11.81 -10.70
C LEU A 31 25.98 -12.45 -9.83
N ALA A 32 26.34 -13.20 -8.79
CA ALA A 32 25.40 -13.61 -7.74
C ALA A 32 25.20 -12.48 -6.71
N ARG A 33 24.97 -11.24 -7.17
CA ARG A 33 24.32 -10.24 -6.33
C ARG A 33 22.85 -10.64 -6.36
N GLY A 34 22.45 -11.48 -5.39
CA GLY A 34 21.10 -12.00 -5.28
C GLY A 34 20.09 -10.88 -5.56
N GLU A 35 19.31 -11.07 -6.61
CA GLU A 35 18.27 -10.14 -6.99
C GLU A 35 17.32 -9.96 -5.80
N ASN A 36 17.11 -8.70 -5.43
CA ASN A 36 15.94 -8.18 -4.72
C ASN A 36 15.80 -8.59 -3.25
N TYR A 37 16.77 -8.18 -2.42
CA TYR A 37 16.42 -7.85 -1.04
C TYR A 37 15.45 -6.66 -1.12
N LEU A 38 14.23 -6.83 -0.62
CA LEU A 38 13.18 -5.81 -0.51
C LEU A 38 13.62 -4.70 0.44
N ASP A 39 14.60 -3.88 0.02
CA ASP A 39 15.28 -2.88 0.84
C ASP A 39 14.37 -1.71 1.28
N GLY A 40 13.10 -1.71 0.83
CA GLY A 40 12.07 -0.79 1.29
C GLY A 40 11.17 -1.33 2.41
N PHE A 41 10.94 -2.64 2.51
CA PHE A 41 9.88 -3.19 3.38
C PHE A 41 10.39 -3.68 4.75
N ALA A 42 11.63 -3.34 5.10
CA ALA A 42 12.28 -3.78 6.34
C ALA A 42 11.57 -3.31 7.63
N LYS A 43 10.65 -2.34 7.54
CA LYS A 43 9.92 -1.75 8.68
C LYS A 43 8.39 -1.87 8.57
N GLY A 44 7.90 -2.75 7.70
CA GLY A 44 6.47 -3.02 7.53
C GLY A 44 6.05 -3.12 6.06
N VAL A 45 4.74 -3.03 5.81
CA VAL A 45 4.15 -3.14 4.45
C VAL A 45 4.43 -1.94 3.55
N SER A 46 5.11 -0.91 4.04
CA SER A 46 5.46 0.29 3.27
C SER A 46 6.96 0.32 2.99
N TRP A 47 7.33 0.86 1.83
CA TRP A 47 8.73 1.00 1.39
C TRP A 47 9.55 2.01 2.21
N GLN A 48 8.88 2.79 3.06
CA GLN A 48 9.46 3.74 4.00
C GLN A 48 8.59 3.79 5.27
N PRO A 49 9.15 4.11 6.45
CA PRO A 49 8.35 4.39 7.65
C PRO A 49 7.25 5.42 7.40
N VAL A 50 6.03 5.05 7.77
CA VAL A 50 4.82 5.86 7.65
C VAL A 50 4.65 6.74 8.87
N VAL A 51 4.30 8.00 8.65
CA VAL A 51 3.81 8.94 9.65
C VAL A 51 2.28 8.98 9.56
N PRO A 52 1.56 8.26 10.43
CA PRO A 52 0.10 8.29 10.44
C PRO A 52 -0.40 9.70 10.81
N ILE A 53 -1.38 10.20 10.06
CA ILE A 53 -2.08 11.46 10.34
C ILE A 53 -3.43 11.11 10.97
N LYS A 54 -3.85 11.81 12.03
CA LYS A 54 -5.13 11.62 12.73
C LYS A 54 -6.36 12.06 11.93
N LYS A 55 -6.47 11.59 10.69
CA LYS A 55 -7.58 11.85 9.77
C LYS A 55 -8.24 10.53 9.36
N VAL A 56 -9.40 10.63 8.72
CA VAL A 56 -9.99 9.52 7.96
C VAL A 56 -10.74 10.10 6.77
N VAL A 57 -10.75 9.37 5.66
CA VAL A 57 -11.56 9.67 4.49
C VAL A 57 -12.54 8.52 4.29
N PHE A 58 -13.82 8.84 4.20
CA PHE A 58 -14.88 7.91 3.88
C PHE A 58 -15.49 8.25 2.51
N VAL A 59 -15.66 7.23 1.69
CA VAL A 59 -16.35 7.30 0.41
C VAL A 59 -17.60 6.43 0.51
N GLU A 60 -18.79 6.96 0.22
CA GLU A 60 -20.01 6.15 0.25
C GLU A 60 -19.90 5.02 -0.77
N TYR A 61 -20.09 3.77 -0.32
CA TYR A 61 -20.11 2.60 -1.19
C TYR A 61 -21.41 2.54 -1.99
N ASP A 62 -21.32 2.37 -3.30
CA ASP A 62 -22.46 2.17 -4.19
C ASP A 62 -22.19 1.04 -5.17
N GLU A 63 -22.82 -0.12 -4.96
CA GLU A 63 -22.65 -1.30 -5.82
C GLU A 63 -23.15 -1.11 -7.27
N ASN A 64 -23.96 -0.07 -7.53
CA ASN A 64 -24.59 0.17 -8.82
C ASN A 64 -23.89 1.26 -9.64
N SER A 65 -22.82 1.85 -9.11
CA SER A 65 -22.11 2.97 -9.72
C SER A 65 -20.60 2.74 -9.68
N PHE A 66 -19.87 3.44 -10.54
CA PHE A 66 -18.40 3.56 -10.46
C PHE A 66 -17.98 4.90 -9.85
N LEU A 67 -18.95 5.72 -9.45
CA LEU A 67 -18.68 7.06 -8.94
C LEU A 67 -17.89 7.01 -7.63
N ASP A 68 -18.21 6.06 -6.76
CA ASP A 68 -17.49 5.77 -5.51
C ASP A 68 -16.07 5.27 -5.79
N ASP A 69 -15.87 4.40 -6.79
CA ASP A 69 -14.55 3.97 -7.23
C ASP A 69 -13.69 5.15 -7.71
N TYR A 70 -14.25 6.04 -8.54
CA TYR A 70 -13.54 7.24 -8.99
C TYR A 70 -13.22 8.19 -7.84
N ALA A 71 -14.17 8.40 -6.92
CA ALA A 71 -13.99 9.19 -5.73
C ALA A 71 -12.87 8.61 -4.83
N TYR A 72 -12.86 7.30 -4.64
CA TYR A 72 -11.83 6.60 -3.88
C TYR A 72 -10.45 6.81 -4.51
N LEU A 73 -10.32 6.59 -5.83
CA LEU A 73 -9.06 6.78 -6.54
C LEU A 73 -8.58 8.24 -6.48
N ALA A 74 -9.50 9.21 -6.62
CA ALA A 74 -9.20 10.63 -6.51
C ALA A 74 -8.73 11.03 -5.09
N ALA A 75 -9.18 10.32 -4.06
CA ALA A 75 -8.79 10.54 -2.66
C ALA A 75 -7.45 9.87 -2.27
N VAL A 76 -6.89 8.99 -3.11
CA VAL A 76 -5.61 8.32 -2.81
C VAL A 76 -4.47 9.33 -2.57
N PRO A 77 -4.22 10.35 -3.44
CA PRO A 77 -3.10 11.27 -3.24
C PRO A 77 -3.22 12.14 -1.99
N THR A 78 -4.43 12.36 -1.48
CA THR A 78 -4.64 13.10 -0.22
C THR A 78 -4.56 12.21 1.01
N SER A 79 -4.73 10.89 0.84
CA SER A 79 -4.70 9.89 1.91
C SER A 79 -3.34 9.22 2.10
N VAL A 80 -2.49 9.23 1.06
CA VAL A 80 -1.10 8.77 1.15
C VAL A 80 -0.21 9.63 0.24
N PHE A 81 0.75 10.33 0.85
CA PHE A 81 1.63 11.24 0.12
C PHE A 81 2.98 11.38 0.80
N THR A 82 3.97 11.82 0.05
CA THR A 82 5.29 12.15 0.58
C THR A 82 5.48 13.64 0.67
N ASP A 83 5.92 14.12 1.83
CA ASP A 83 6.36 15.51 2.00
C ASP A 83 7.66 15.54 2.79
N ASN A 84 8.63 16.36 2.34
CA ASN A 84 9.94 16.51 2.97
C ASN A 84 10.65 15.18 3.31
N GLY A 85 10.56 14.20 2.40
CA GLY A 85 11.17 12.87 2.56
C GLY A 85 10.48 11.99 3.61
N ARG A 86 9.27 12.32 4.05
CA ARG A 86 8.45 11.49 4.96
C ARG A 86 7.20 11.02 4.24
N LEU A 87 6.86 9.75 4.42
CA LEU A 87 5.62 9.16 3.90
C LEU A 87 4.54 9.38 4.95
N PHE A 88 3.49 10.10 4.59
CA PHE A 88 2.32 10.32 5.43
C PHE A 88 1.17 9.48 4.93
N SER A 89 0.33 9.00 5.85
CA SER A 89 -0.94 8.39 5.46
C SER A 89 -2.04 8.53 6.50
N ASN A 90 -3.27 8.43 6.04
CA ASN A 90 -4.45 8.20 6.87
C ASN A 90 -5.34 7.13 6.21
N PRO A 91 -6.29 6.55 6.94
CA PRO A 91 -7.21 5.58 6.38
C PRO A 91 -8.11 6.24 5.34
N LEU A 92 -8.32 5.52 4.25
CA LEU A 92 -9.27 5.80 3.18
C LEU A 92 -10.11 4.53 3.03
N LEU A 93 -11.41 4.65 3.28
CA LEU A 93 -12.30 3.50 3.41
C LEU A 93 -13.60 3.74 2.64
N PHE A 94 -14.08 2.71 1.96
CA PHE A 94 -15.48 2.66 1.58
C PHE A 94 -16.35 2.58 2.83
N TYR A 95 -17.39 3.40 2.88
CA TYR A 95 -18.32 3.52 3.97
C TYR A 95 -19.64 2.85 3.59
N GLN A 96 -20.09 1.93 4.43
CA GLN A 96 -21.40 1.30 4.30
C GLN A 96 -22.26 1.62 5.52
N ASN A 97 -23.52 1.93 5.27
CA ASN A 97 -24.51 2.06 6.32
C ASN A 97 -24.75 0.71 7.00
N PRO A 98 -25.06 0.70 8.31
CA PRO A 98 -25.45 -0.53 8.99
C PRO A 98 -26.74 -1.06 8.37
N LEU A 99 -26.80 -2.36 8.09
CA LEU A 99 -28.06 -3.00 7.71
C LEU A 99 -29.02 -3.02 8.90
N GLY A 100 -30.30 -2.77 8.63
CA GLY A 100 -31.35 -2.80 9.63
C GLY A 100 -31.58 -4.20 10.23
N SER A 101 -32.44 -4.26 11.26
CA SER A 101 -32.75 -5.50 11.98
C SER A 101 -33.49 -6.52 11.11
N GLU A 102 -34.13 -6.07 10.02
CA GLU A 102 -34.85 -6.86 9.03
C GLU A 102 -33.99 -7.80 8.18
N PHE A 103 -32.67 -7.57 8.13
CA PHE A 103 -31.75 -8.43 7.38
C PHE A 103 -31.30 -9.63 8.22
N ASP A 104 -31.18 -10.79 7.58
CA ASP A 104 -30.63 -11.99 8.21
C ASP A 104 -29.14 -11.82 8.56
N ASP A 105 -28.67 -12.66 9.49
CA ASP A 105 -27.29 -12.58 9.98
C ASP A 105 -26.27 -12.84 8.86
N LYS A 106 -26.62 -13.69 7.89
CA LYS A 106 -25.76 -13.97 6.74
C LYS A 106 -25.51 -12.71 5.90
N LYS A 107 -26.54 -11.93 5.59
CA LYS A 107 -26.40 -10.66 4.87
C LYS A 107 -25.64 -9.62 5.69
N LYS A 108 -25.87 -9.58 7.01
CA LYS A 108 -25.10 -8.69 7.92
C LYS A 108 -23.61 -9.01 7.90
N THR A 109 -23.22 -10.30 7.85
CA THR A 109 -21.79 -10.68 7.76
C THR A 109 -21.13 -10.29 6.45
N LEU A 110 -21.89 -10.06 5.38
CA LEU A 110 -21.36 -9.62 4.08
C LEU A 110 -21.22 -8.09 3.99
N ASN A 111 -21.80 -7.34 4.93
CA ASN A 111 -21.67 -5.88 4.97
C ASN A 111 -20.32 -5.49 5.62
N ALA A 112 -19.55 -4.65 4.94
CA ALA A 112 -18.22 -4.24 5.39
C ALA A 112 -18.24 -3.42 6.70
N ARG A 113 -19.39 -2.89 7.10
CA ARG A 113 -19.58 -2.05 8.29
C ARG A 113 -19.03 -2.68 9.57
N ILE A 114 -19.14 -3.99 9.73
CA ILE A 114 -18.57 -4.67 10.91
C ILE A 114 -17.05 -4.48 10.95
N GLY A 115 -16.37 -4.69 9.82
CA GLY A 115 -14.92 -4.47 9.69
C GLY A 115 -14.53 -3.01 9.89
N ILE A 116 -15.33 -2.08 9.35
CA ILE A 116 -15.11 -0.64 9.54
C ILE A 116 -15.23 -0.28 11.03
N ASN A 117 -16.19 -0.84 11.77
CA ASN A 117 -16.35 -0.56 13.19
C ASN A 117 -15.12 -1.01 14.00
N TYR A 118 -14.62 -2.22 13.79
CA TYR A 118 -13.41 -2.70 14.46
C TYR A 118 -12.19 -1.84 14.11
N PHE A 119 -12.00 -1.54 12.82
CA PHE A 119 -10.92 -0.67 12.39
C PHE A 119 -10.99 0.72 13.05
N MET A 120 -12.18 1.31 13.09
CA MET A 120 -12.38 2.63 13.68
C MET A 120 -12.25 2.62 15.20
N GLU A 121 -12.57 1.53 15.90
CA GLU A 121 -12.29 1.41 17.33
C GLU A 121 -10.79 1.55 17.61
N ASP A 122 -9.96 0.79 16.89
CA ASP A 122 -8.50 0.86 16.99
C ASP A 122 -7.96 2.23 16.57
N TRP A 123 -8.46 2.77 15.46
CA TRP A 123 -8.00 4.04 14.93
C TRP A 123 -8.36 5.23 15.81
N MET A 124 -9.58 5.25 16.35
CA MET A 124 -10.01 6.26 17.31
C MET A 124 -9.19 6.13 18.60
N SER A 125 -8.92 4.92 19.08
CA SER A 125 -8.04 4.67 20.23
C SER A 125 -6.64 5.25 20.00
N TYR A 126 -6.03 4.99 18.84
CA TYR A 126 -4.76 5.59 18.42
C TYR A 126 -4.81 7.13 18.41
N CYS A 127 -5.95 7.69 18.02
CA CYS A 127 -6.15 9.14 17.97
C CYS A 127 -6.51 9.77 19.33
N ASN A 128 -6.56 9.00 20.42
CA ASN A 128 -7.05 9.43 21.75
C ASN A 128 -8.53 9.84 21.74
N GLY A 129 -9.36 9.11 20.99
CA GLY A 129 -10.80 9.30 20.90
C GLY A 129 -11.24 10.50 20.04
N TYR A 130 -10.32 11.17 19.33
CA TYR A 130 -10.66 12.36 18.55
C TYR A 130 -9.74 12.56 17.34
N LEU A 131 -10.34 12.64 16.15
CA LEU A 131 -9.64 12.92 14.89
C LEU A 131 -9.40 14.42 14.71
N ASP A 132 -8.34 14.79 14.01
CA ASP A 132 -8.13 16.16 13.56
C ASP A 132 -9.09 16.52 12.42
N GLN A 133 -9.37 15.59 11.50
CA GLN A 133 -10.29 15.82 10.38
C GLN A 133 -10.98 14.52 9.93
N MET A 134 -12.23 14.61 9.50
CA MET A 134 -12.95 13.54 8.81
C MET A 134 -13.47 14.08 7.47
N THR A 135 -13.09 13.43 6.37
CA THR A 135 -13.61 13.76 5.04
C THR A 135 -14.69 12.77 4.65
N LEU A 136 -15.84 13.27 4.24
CA LEU A 136 -17.03 12.50 3.85
C LEU A 136 -17.33 12.79 2.38
N ILE A 137 -17.12 11.80 1.52
CA ILE A 137 -17.42 11.91 0.08
C ILE A 137 -18.69 11.12 -0.18
N ASN A 138 -19.79 11.83 -0.48
CA ASN A 138 -21.15 11.33 -0.58
C ASN A 138 -21.69 10.63 0.68
N VAL A 139 -20.94 10.59 1.79
CA VAL A 139 -21.42 9.97 3.04
C VAL A 139 -22.26 10.96 3.84
N PRO A 140 -23.54 10.64 4.15
CA PRO A 140 -24.37 11.49 4.98
C PRO A 140 -23.77 11.63 6.39
N LYS A 141 -23.50 12.86 6.83
CA LYS A 141 -22.87 13.13 8.15
C LYS A 141 -23.64 12.53 9.32
N ASN A 142 -24.96 12.50 9.24
CA ASN A 142 -25.84 11.93 10.27
C ASN A 142 -25.78 10.40 10.37
N SER A 143 -25.18 9.72 9.38
CA SER A 143 -24.99 8.27 9.42
C SER A 143 -23.75 7.87 10.24
N ILE A 144 -22.81 8.80 10.44
CA ILE A 144 -21.57 8.58 11.20
C ILE A 144 -21.90 8.32 12.69
N PRO A 145 -21.36 7.25 13.29
CA PRO A 145 -21.49 6.98 14.73
C PRO A 145 -21.00 8.16 15.58
N HIS A 146 -21.72 8.45 16.65
CA HIS A 146 -21.41 9.57 17.54
C HIS A 146 -20.06 9.43 18.27
N GLU A 147 -19.53 8.21 18.33
CA GLU A 147 -18.23 7.85 18.87
C GLU A 147 -17.09 8.32 17.97
N TRP A 148 -17.30 8.42 16.65
CA TRP A 148 -16.27 8.78 15.67
C TRP A 148 -16.22 10.30 15.50
N LYS A 149 -15.58 10.96 16.46
CA LYS A 149 -15.52 12.42 16.55
C LYS A 149 -14.30 12.98 15.80
N ALA A 150 -14.50 14.09 15.10
CA ALA A 150 -13.44 14.87 14.46
C ALA A 150 -13.58 16.37 14.79
N LYS A 151 -12.46 17.10 14.81
CA LYS A 151 -12.45 18.57 15.02
C LYS A 151 -13.06 19.27 13.81
N GLU A 152 -12.71 18.78 12.63
CA GLU A 152 -13.14 19.33 11.36
C GLU A 152 -13.79 18.25 10.49
N TYR A 153 -14.81 18.65 9.74
CA TYR A 153 -15.47 17.82 8.75
C TYR A 153 -15.36 18.49 7.39
N THR A 154 -14.88 17.75 6.41
CA THR A 154 -14.95 18.13 5.00
C THR A 154 -16.00 17.26 4.34
N ILE A 155 -17.00 17.87 3.73
CA ILE A 155 -18.09 17.15 3.07
C ILE A 155 -18.00 17.48 1.59
N VAL A 156 -17.93 16.44 0.77
CA VAL A 156 -17.93 16.52 -0.69
C VAL A 156 -19.15 15.75 -1.16
N GLU A 157 -20.06 16.43 -1.84
CA GLU A 157 -21.26 15.85 -2.43
C GLU A 157 -21.21 16.06 -3.94
N GLY A 158 -21.52 15.01 -4.71
CA GLY A 158 -21.56 15.09 -6.17
C GLY A 158 -22.16 13.83 -6.78
N ASP A 159 -22.88 14.01 -7.88
CA ASP A 159 -23.51 12.94 -8.66
C ASP A 159 -22.75 12.59 -9.95
N ASP A 160 -21.66 13.32 -10.22
CA ASP A 160 -20.73 13.06 -11.32
C ASP A 160 -19.26 13.22 -10.91
N PRO A 161 -18.30 12.61 -11.66
CA PRO A 161 -16.89 12.67 -11.30
C PRO A 161 -16.27 14.06 -11.30
N TYR A 162 -16.80 15.00 -12.08
CA TYR A 162 -16.26 16.37 -12.16
C TYR A 162 -16.61 17.16 -10.91
N GLN A 163 -17.83 17.01 -10.39
CA GLN A 163 -18.25 17.65 -9.15
C GLN A 163 -17.48 17.13 -7.94
N ILE A 164 -17.21 15.84 -7.87
CA ILE A 164 -16.41 15.25 -6.78
C ILE A 164 -14.95 15.73 -6.83
N ALA A 165 -14.43 16.02 -8.03
CA ALA A 165 -13.05 16.43 -8.23
C ALA A 165 -12.79 17.95 -8.16
N SER A 166 -13.84 18.79 -8.10
CA SER A 166 -13.75 20.26 -8.08
C SER A 166 -13.57 20.84 -6.68
#